data_AF-A0A2A4K6L9-F1
#
_entry.id   AF-A0A2A4K6L9-F1
#
_cell.length_a   1.000
_cell.length_b   1.000
_cell.length_c   1.000
_cell.angle_alpha   90.00
_cell.angle_beta   90.00
_cell.angle_gamma   90.00
#
_symmetry.space_group_name_H-M   'P 1'
#
loop_
_entity.id
_entity.type
_entity.pdbx_description
1 polymer ?
#
loop_
_entity_poly.entity_id
_entity_poly.type
_entity_poly.pdbx_seq_one_letter_code
_entity_poly.pdbx_strand_id
1 'polypeptide(L)'
;MVKSYRSVFLLVCVTFLVIVSSPKNTAVADKLIGSCVWGAVNYTSDCNGECKRRGYKGGHCGSFANVNYEFSDQSFQSVVLNLDTGLASIIPGIRNGFASAVDQATGDVYLGGSDGIYKYNYCSNDIEKPALVHRTDIFDMYFNDKLYFVDTAKQNLYAFKDNTKCLVPEVKENLIQHFVIDVNSDLYFVNPSGLFVLKKGSKSPVFVYGNDISIRGATTDAFGTPFFVAHDGIYSIDKQSHQLVLILTVNNGYGIAFDRSNNIVYSEERSVNMLIPY
;
A
#
# COMPACT_ATOMS: atom_id res chain seq x y z
N MET A 1 -30.05 -10.26 21.09
CA MET A 1 -29.95 -9.48 19.83
C MET A 1 -28.47 -9.25 19.55
N VAL A 2 -27.88 -10.08 18.69
CA VAL A 2 -26.44 -10.00 18.34
C VAL A 2 -26.32 -9.22 17.04
N LYS A 3 -25.73 -8.03 17.07
CA LYS A 3 -25.40 -7.27 15.86
C LYS A 3 -24.18 -7.93 15.21
N SER A 4 -24.42 -8.60 14.09
CA SER A 4 -23.39 -9.13 13.19
C SER A 4 -22.76 -7.98 12.40
N TYR A 5 -21.55 -7.55 12.77
CA TYR A 5 -20.73 -6.67 11.94
C TYR A 5 -19.91 -7.55 10.99
N ARG A 6 -20.16 -7.44 9.68
CA ARG A 6 -19.68 -8.42 8.69
C ARG A 6 -18.96 -7.73 7.51
N SER A 7 -17.65 -7.57 7.66
CA SER A 7 -16.55 -7.53 6.66
C SER A 7 -16.35 -6.32 5.76
N VAL A 8 -15.05 -6.05 5.57
CA VAL A 8 -14.40 -4.95 4.87
C VAL A 8 -13.02 -5.48 4.36
N PHE A 9 -12.50 -5.08 3.19
CA PHE A 9 -11.41 -5.75 2.43
C PHE A 9 -10.15 -4.87 2.24
N LEU A 10 -8.94 -5.47 2.38
CA LEU A 10 -7.61 -4.81 2.44
C LEU A 10 -6.74 -4.97 1.19
N LEU A 11 -5.87 -3.99 0.98
CA LEU A 11 -5.15 -3.66 -0.24
C LEU A 11 -3.77 -3.09 0.13
N VAL A 12 -2.83 -3.15 -0.80
CA VAL A 12 -1.40 -3.05 -0.50
C VAL A 12 -0.74 -2.10 -1.48
N CYS A 13 0.10 -1.17 -1.02
CA CYS A 13 1.17 -0.60 -1.85
C CYS A 13 2.46 -1.35 -1.56
N VAL A 14 3.24 -1.65 -2.59
CA VAL A 14 4.56 -2.20 -2.40
C VAL A 14 5.52 -1.47 -3.32
N THR A 15 6.68 -1.01 -2.88
CA THR A 15 7.72 -0.47 -3.77
C THR A 15 8.71 -1.56 -4.17
N PHE A 16 8.99 -1.72 -5.46
CA PHE A 16 9.90 -2.75 -6.01
C PHE A 16 10.79 -2.27 -7.16
N LEU A 17 11.85 -3.05 -7.38
CA LEU A 17 12.63 -3.12 -8.60
C LEU A 17 12.37 -4.46 -9.32
N VAL A 18 11.26 -4.63 -10.06
CA VAL A 18 11.05 -5.86 -10.86
C VAL A 18 11.72 -5.72 -12.22
N ILE A 19 12.94 -6.25 -12.32
CA ILE A 19 13.57 -6.52 -13.61
C ILE A 19 12.78 -7.63 -14.29
N VAL A 20 11.91 -7.28 -15.24
CA VAL A 20 11.34 -8.26 -16.18
C VAL A 20 12.43 -8.62 -17.18
N SER A 21 13.41 -9.41 -16.76
CA SER A 21 14.26 -10.11 -17.71
C SER A 21 13.36 -11.14 -18.39
N SER A 22 13.20 -11.07 -19.71
CA SER A 22 12.65 -12.17 -20.48
C SER A 22 13.78 -13.16 -20.78
N PRO A 23 13.89 -14.31 -20.10
CA PRO A 23 14.42 -15.49 -20.72
C PRO A 23 13.26 -16.18 -21.43
N LYS A 24 13.48 -16.46 -22.70
CA LYS A 24 12.77 -17.49 -23.45
C LYS A 24 12.79 -18.81 -22.66
N ASN A 25 11.85 -18.99 -21.75
CA ASN A 25 11.48 -20.30 -21.24
C ASN A 25 10.06 -20.55 -21.72
N THR A 26 10.00 -21.44 -22.70
CA THR A 26 8.80 -21.99 -23.31
C THR A 26 7.88 -22.57 -22.24
N ALA A 27 6.88 -21.80 -21.82
CA ALA A 27 5.58 -22.35 -21.50
C ALA A 27 4.76 -22.24 -22.79
N VAL A 28 4.54 -23.39 -23.43
CA VAL A 28 3.59 -23.51 -24.54
C VAL A 28 2.21 -23.25 -23.95
N ALA A 29 1.67 -22.07 -24.20
CA ALA A 29 0.25 -21.80 -24.21
C ALA A 29 -0.02 -20.96 -25.46
N ASP A 30 -0.86 -21.52 -26.32
CA ASP A 30 -1.07 -21.13 -27.69
C ASP A 30 -1.52 -19.68 -27.90
N LYS A 31 -1.20 -19.19 -29.11
CA LYS A 31 -1.84 -18.08 -29.82
C LYS A 31 -3.30 -17.87 -29.40
N LEU A 32 -3.63 -16.65 -28.98
CA LEU A 32 -4.69 -15.82 -29.58
C LEU A 32 -4.65 -14.41 -28.97
N ILE A 33 -4.47 -13.43 -29.85
CA ILE A 33 -4.61 -12.00 -29.58
C ILE A 33 -6.12 -11.70 -29.41
N GLY A 34 -6.49 -10.99 -28.35
CA GLY A 34 -7.83 -10.44 -28.15
C GLY A 34 -7.89 -9.56 -26.90
N SER A 35 -8.24 -8.29 -27.05
CA SER A 35 -8.46 -7.40 -25.92
C SER A 35 -9.82 -7.64 -25.27
N CYS A 36 -9.84 -7.29 -23.98
CA CYS A 36 -10.99 -7.00 -23.12
C CYS A 36 -11.75 -8.21 -22.57
N VAL A 37 -11.68 -8.39 -21.24
CA VAL A 37 -12.44 -9.38 -20.45
C VAL A 37 -11.97 -10.82 -20.68
N TRP A 38 -11.70 -11.52 -19.58
CA TRP A 38 -11.35 -12.94 -19.58
C TRP A 38 -12.40 -13.75 -20.35
N GLY A 39 -11.95 -14.54 -21.33
CA GLY A 39 -12.75 -15.04 -22.43
C GLY A 39 -14.01 -15.84 -22.06
N ALA A 40 -15.17 -15.35 -22.52
CA ALA A 40 -16.24 -16.10 -23.17
C ALA A 40 -17.35 -15.13 -23.58
N VAL A 41 -17.93 -15.37 -24.77
CA VAL A 41 -19.13 -14.77 -25.37
C VAL A 41 -19.99 -13.86 -24.48
N ASN A 42 -20.00 -12.57 -24.84
CA ASN A 42 -21.04 -11.59 -24.56
C ASN A 42 -21.36 -11.32 -23.08
N TYR A 43 -20.42 -10.69 -22.36
CA TYR A 43 -20.69 -10.14 -21.03
C TYR A 43 -20.55 -8.62 -21.03
N THR A 44 -21.66 -7.95 -21.33
CA THR A 44 -21.91 -6.62 -20.82
C THR A 44 -22.36 -6.77 -19.34
N SER A 45 -21.66 -6.09 -18.43
CA SER A 45 -22.21 -5.47 -17.21
C SER A 45 -22.41 -6.21 -15.86
N ASP A 46 -21.53 -7.10 -15.36
CA ASP A 46 -21.52 -7.33 -13.89
C ASP A 46 -20.20 -7.86 -13.26
N CYS A 47 -19.15 -7.05 -13.31
CA CYS A 47 -17.89 -7.36 -12.62
C CYS A 47 -18.07 -7.50 -11.08
N ASN A 48 -18.99 -6.71 -10.51
CA ASN A 48 -19.30 -6.71 -9.09
C ASN A 48 -19.96 -8.04 -8.65
N GLY A 49 -20.85 -8.59 -9.49
CA GLY A 49 -21.52 -9.87 -9.28
C GLY A 49 -20.56 -11.06 -9.24
N GLU A 50 -19.58 -11.12 -10.14
CA GLU A 50 -18.59 -12.21 -10.16
C GLU A 50 -17.67 -12.17 -8.93
N CYS A 51 -17.24 -10.98 -8.53
CA CYS A 51 -16.46 -10.81 -7.31
C CYS A 51 -17.27 -11.14 -6.05
N LYS A 52 -18.56 -10.77 -5.99
CA LYS A 52 -19.45 -11.22 -4.91
C LYS A 52 -19.65 -12.74 -4.89
N ARG A 53 -19.79 -13.37 -6.06
CA ARG A 53 -19.94 -14.84 -6.22
C ARG A 53 -18.74 -15.60 -5.66
N ARG A 54 -17.52 -15.07 -5.87
CA ARG A 54 -16.28 -15.64 -5.32
C ARG A 54 -16.04 -15.29 -3.84
N GLY A 55 -17.02 -14.69 -3.16
CA GLY A 55 -16.96 -14.40 -1.73
C GLY A 55 -16.20 -13.13 -1.38
N TYR A 56 -15.87 -12.28 -2.36
CA TYR A 56 -15.31 -10.95 -2.10
C TYR A 56 -16.45 -10.00 -1.73
N LYS A 57 -16.51 -9.58 -0.46
CA LYS A 57 -17.53 -8.63 -0.01
C LYS A 57 -17.21 -7.24 -0.53
N GLY A 58 -18.20 -6.63 -1.19
CA GLY A 58 -18.02 -5.38 -1.95
C GLY A 58 -17.81 -5.61 -3.45
N GLY A 59 -17.30 -6.79 -3.83
CA GLY A 59 -17.13 -7.16 -5.24
C GLY A 59 -15.77 -6.76 -5.85
N HIS A 60 -14.64 -6.98 -5.16
CA HIS A 60 -13.30 -6.60 -5.65
C HIS A 60 -12.23 -7.69 -5.50
N CYS A 61 -11.34 -7.86 -6.50
CA CYS A 61 -10.25 -8.84 -6.56
C CYS A 61 -8.94 -8.17 -7.07
N GLY A 62 -8.00 -7.78 -6.19
CA GLY A 62 -6.66 -7.31 -6.61
C GLY A 62 -5.82 -6.67 -5.49
N SER A 63 -4.49 -6.81 -5.56
CA SER A 63 -3.50 -6.16 -4.67
C SER A 63 -2.53 -5.30 -5.52
N PHE A 64 -1.87 -4.27 -4.95
CA PHE A 64 -1.07 -3.32 -5.73
C PHE A 64 0.40 -3.44 -5.34
N ALA A 65 1.27 -3.17 -6.31
CA ALA A 65 2.72 -3.12 -6.16
C ALA A 65 3.24 -2.02 -7.08
N ASN A 66 4.48 -1.56 -6.92
CA ASN A 66 5.15 -0.61 -7.79
C ASN A 66 6.42 -1.30 -8.26
N VAL A 67 6.73 -1.28 -9.55
CA VAL A 67 7.88 -1.95 -10.15
C VAL A 67 8.76 -0.95 -10.91
N ASN A 68 10.08 -1.11 -10.81
CA ASN A 68 11.02 -0.42 -11.70
C ASN A 68 11.22 -1.23 -12.99
N TYR A 69 11.13 -0.59 -14.16
CA TYR A 69 11.28 -1.24 -15.47
C TYR A 69 12.55 -0.73 -16.18
N GLU A 70 13.52 -1.62 -16.43
CA GLU A 70 14.86 -1.26 -16.96
C GLU A 70 14.87 -0.71 -18.40
N PHE A 71 13.74 -0.68 -19.13
CA PHE A 71 13.70 -0.19 -20.52
C PHE A 71 13.08 1.21 -20.68
N SER A 72 12.79 1.92 -19.60
CA SER A 72 12.44 3.35 -19.67
C SER A 72 13.26 4.09 -18.64
N ASP A 73 14.02 5.09 -19.06
CA ASP A 73 14.85 5.96 -18.23
C ASP A 73 14.28 6.16 -16.81
N GLN A 74 14.86 5.44 -15.84
CA GLN A 74 14.70 5.61 -14.38
C GLN A 74 13.31 6.07 -13.88
N SER A 75 12.24 5.31 -14.15
CA SER A 75 10.92 5.62 -13.59
C SER A 75 10.29 4.42 -12.87
N PHE A 76 9.85 4.64 -11.62
CA PHE A 76 9.06 3.67 -10.87
C PHE A 76 7.63 3.70 -11.40
N GLN A 77 7.09 2.52 -11.72
CA GLN A 77 5.75 2.35 -12.25
C GLN A 77 4.84 1.72 -11.20
N SER A 78 3.59 2.15 -11.11
CA SER A 78 2.59 1.42 -10.33
C SER A 78 2.03 0.24 -11.11
N VAL A 79 1.77 -0.86 -10.42
CA VAL A 79 1.19 -2.09 -10.96
C VAL A 79 0.08 -2.62 -10.05
N VAL A 80 -0.82 -3.39 -10.64
CA VAL A 80 -1.73 -4.28 -9.92
C VAL A 80 -1.22 -5.70 -10.07
N LEU A 81 -1.11 -6.41 -8.95
CA LEU A 81 -0.81 -7.84 -8.90
C LEU A 81 -2.04 -8.61 -8.40
N ASN A 82 -2.47 -9.59 -9.17
CA ASN A 82 -3.45 -10.56 -8.71
C ASN A 82 -2.72 -11.66 -7.91
N LEU A 83 -2.96 -11.73 -6.60
CA LEU A 83 -2.29 -12.70 -5.73
C LEU A 83 -2.68 -14.16 -5.99
N ASP A 84 -3.85 -14.42 -6.58
CA ASP A 84 -4.31 -15.79 -6.88
C ASP A 84 -3.67 -16.33 -8.16
N THR A 85 -3.44 -15.48 -9.16
CA THR A 85 -2.93 -15.88 -10.48
C THR A 85 -1.47 -15.50 -10.72
N GLY A 86 -0.91 -14.61 -9.88
CA GLY A 86 0.42 -14.02 -10.07
C GLY A 86 0.51 -13.04 -11.25
N LEU A 87 -0.60 -12.71 -11.91
CA LEU A 87 -0.59 -11.81 -13.06
C LEU A 87 -0.49 -10.35 -12.62
N ALA A 88 0.40 -9.61 -13.28
CA ALA A 88 0.63 -8.19 -13.03
C ALA A 88 0.27 -7.33 -14.24
N SER A 89 -0.26 -6.12 -13.99
CA SER A 89 -0.55 -5.12 -15.01
C SER A 89 -0.10 -3.73 -14.57
N ILE A 90 0.58 -3.00 -15.45
CA ILE A 90 1.02 -1.62 -15.22
C ILE A 90 -0.19 -0.68 -15.22
N ILE A 91 -0.19 0.26 -14.28
CA ILE A 91 -1.14 1.37 -14.21
C ILE A 91 -0.50 2.57 -14.91
N PRO A 92 -1.01 2.98 -16.09
CA PRO A 92 -0.42 4.10 -16.81
C PRO A 92 -0.69 5.43 -16.11
N GLY A 93 0.07 6.46 -16.48
CA GLY A 93 -0.21 7.83 -16.07
C GLY A 93 0.22 8.22 -14.64
N ILE A 94 0.86 7.30 -13.89
CA ILE A 94 1.52 7.61 -12.62
C ILE A 94 3.03 7.65 -12.85
N ARG A 95 3.61 8.84 -12.72
CA ARG A 95 5.06 9.02 -12.80
C ARG A 95 5.68 8.81 -11.43
N ASN A 96 6.66 7.92 -11.33
CA ASN A 96 7.35 7.58 -10.09
C ASN A 96 6.36 7.19 -8.98
N GLY A 97 5.58 6.14 -9.24
CA GLY A 97 4.60 5.63 -8.28
C GLY A 97 5.30 4.99 -7.09
N PHE A 98 5.29 5.66 -5.94
CA PHE A 98 5.94 5.19 -4.71
C PHE A 98 4.94 4.89 -3.60
N ALA A 99 3.82 5.60 -3.59
CA ALA A 99 2.90 5.58 -2.47
C ALA A 99 1.54 5.03 -2.91
N SER A 100 0.89 4.28 -2.02
CA SER A 100 -0.52 3.97 -2.19
C SER A 100 -1.17 3.72 -0.85
N ALA A 101 -2.48 3.90 -0.83
CA ALA A 101 -3.29 3.71 0.35
C ALA A 101 -4.67 3.20 -0.03
N VAL A 102 -5.39 2.71 0.98
CA VAL A 102 -6.68 2.05 0.81
C VAL A 102 -7.66 2.54 1.84
N ASP A 103 -8.80 3.01 1.36
CA ASP A 103 -9.96 2.97 2.21
C ASP A 103 -10.46 1.53 2.32
N GLN A 104 -10.16 0.91 3.45
CA GLN A 104 -10.65 -0.42 3.78
C GLN A 104 -12.16 -0.51 3.60
N ALA A 105 -12.90 0.46 4.14
CA ALA A 105 -14.35 0.45 4.25
C ALA A 105 -15.04 0.34 2.88
N THR A 106 -14.47 1.01 1.87
CA THR A 106 -15.04 1.11 0.52
C THR A 106 -14.29 0.27 -0.51
N GLY A 107 -13.04 -0.11 -0.23
CA GLY A 107 -12.13 -0.69 -1.22
C GLY A 107 -11.53 0.34 -2.17
N ASP A 108 -11.71 1.64 -1.93
CA ASP A 108 -11.12 2.69 -2.75
C ASP A 108 -9.60 2.69 -2.61
N VAL A 109 -8.93 2.87 -3.75
CA VAL A 109 -7.46 2.87 -3.83
C VAL A 109 -6.98 4.24 -4.23
N TYR A 110 -5.95 4.69 -3.55
CA TYR A 110 -5.29 5.94 -3.84
C TYR A 110 -3.84 5.63 -4.21
N LEU A 111 -3.40 6.16 -5.35
CA LEU A 111 -2.06 5.95 -5.89
C LEU A 111 -1.34 7.31 -5.95
N GLY A 112 -0.15 7.38 -5.38
CA GLY A 112 0.67 8.58 -5.29
C GLY A 112 1.97 8.46 -6.06
N GLY A 113 2.34 9.55 -6.74
CA GLY A 113 3.63 9.68 -7.40
C GLY A 113 4.05 11.14 -7.49
N SER A 114 4.94 11.46 -8.43
CA SER A 114 5.52 12.81 -8.54
C SER A 114 4.54 13.92 -8.92
N ASP A 115 3.38 13.57 -9.50
CA ASP A 115 2.42 14.55 -10.01
C ASP A 115 1.22 14.77 -9.07
N GLY A 116 1.05 13.91 -8.07
CA GLY A 116 -0.06 13.97 -7.15
C GLY A 116 -0.60 12.63 -6.69
N ILE A 117 -1.82 12.68 -6.18
CA ILE A 117 -2.59 11.52 -5.72
C ILE A 117 -3.78 11.31 -6.65
N TYR A 118 -3.98 10.09 -7.11
CA TYR A 118 -5.09 9.68 -7.97
C TYR A 118 -5.89 8.58 -7.32
N LYS A 119 -7.18 8.51 -7.63
CA LYS A 119 -8.00 7.34 -7.30
C LYS A 119 -7.88 6.31 -8.41
N TYR A 120 -7.76 5.03 -8.07
CA TYR A 120 -7.76 3.95 -9.07
C TYR A 120 -9.18 3.60 -9.53
N ASN A 121 -9.36 3.41 -10.82
CA ASN A 121 -10.60 2.95 -11.43
C ASN A 121 -10.47 1.48 -11.86
N TYR A 122 -11.12 0.59 -11.12
CA TYR A 122 -11.12 -0.84 -11.38
C TYR A 122 -11.80 -1.25 -12.70
N CYS A 123 -12.72 -0.45 -13.23
CA CYS A 123 -13.43 -0.77 -14.47
C CYS A 123 -12.53 -0.54 -15.69
N SER A 124 -11.75 0.54 -15.68
CA SER A 124 -10.83 0.87 -16.77
C SER A 124 -9.42 0.34 -16.55
N ASN A 125 -9.08 -0.13 -15.35
CA ASN A 125 -7.72 -0.43 -14.90
C ASN A 125 -6.77 0.76 -15.08
N ASP A 126 -7.25 1.96 -14.78
CA ASP A 126 -6.53 3.23 -14.96
C ASP A 126 -6.80 4.17 -13.78
N ILE A 127 -6.11 5.30 -13.72
CA ILE A 127 -6.37 6.37 -12.75
C ILE A 127 -7.55 7.26 -13.14
N GLU A 128 -8.34 7.67 -12.15
CA GLU A 128 -9.34 8.72 -12.31
C GLU A 128 -8.67 10.07 -12.49
N LYS A 129 -9.19 10.88 -13.42
CA LYS A 129 -8.72 12.24 -13.70
C LYS A 129 -9.83 13.25 -13.43
N PRO A 130 -9.49 14.43 -12.89
CA PRO A 130 -8.14 14.89 -12.50
C PRO A 130 -7.67 14.27 -11.18
N ALA A 131 -6.40 14.51 -10.80
CA ALA A 131 -5.85 14.05 -9.52
C ALA A 131 -6.66 14.60 -8.32
N LEU A 132 -6.67 13.92 -7.18
CA LEU A 132 -7.25 14.42 -5.93
C LEU A 132 -6.37 15.50 -5.29
N VAL A 133 -5.05 15.27 -5.34
CA VAL A 133 -4.03 16.24 -4.93
C VAL A 133 -3.13 16.47 -6.14
N HIS A 134 -2.89 17.73 -6.51
CA HIS A 134 -2.09 18.08 -7.68
C HIS A 134 -0.73 18.66 -7.29
N ARG A 135 0.26 18.52 -8.19
CA ARG A 135 1.55 19.23 -8.11
C ARG A 135 2.26 19.03 -6.76
N THR A 136 2.13 17.83 -6.21
CA THR A 136 2.76 17.45 -4.95
C THR A 136 3.39 16.09 -5.20
N ASP A 137 4.68 15.99 -4.96
CA ASP A 137 5.42 14.74 -5.03
C ASP A 137 5.13 13.95 -3.75
N ILE A 138 4.64 12.72 -3.89
CA ILE A 138 4.09 11.92 -2.80
C ILE A 138 5.05 10.79 -2.45
N PHE A 139 5.55 10.79 -1.22
CA PHE A 139 6.53 9.82 -0.74
C PHE A 139 5.88 8.61 -0.06
N ASP A 140 4.93 8.86 0.85
CA ASP A 140 4.21 7.82 1.58
C ASP A 140 2.75 8.21 1.78
N MET A 141 1.87 7.22 1.93
CA MET A 141 0.43 7.40 2.06
C MET A 141 -0.16 6.35 3.00
N TYR A 142 -1.15 6.77 3.76
CA TYR A 142 -1.93 5.87 4.59
C TYR A 142 -3.36 6.39 4.71
N PHE A 143 -4.33 5.50 4.69
CA PHE A 143 -5.73 5.87 4.87
C PHE A 143 -6.22 5.35 6.21
N ASN A 144 -6.72 6.27 7.02
CA ASN A 144 -7.44 6.00 8.25
C ASN A 144 -8.42 7.15 8.38
N ASP A 145 -9.73 6.93 8.38
CA ASP A 145 -10.83 7.91 8.38
C ASP A 145 -10.84 8.98 7.25
N LYS A 146 -9.66 9.45 6.82
CA LYS A 146 -9.37 10.20 5.60
C LYS A 146 -8.01 9.74 5.05
N LEU A 147 -7.64 10.32 3.91
CA LEU A 147 -6.34 10.04 3.30
C LEU A 147 -5.25 10.93 3.92
N TYR A 148 -4.20 10.31 4.44
CA TYR A 148 -3.00 10.98 4.92
C TYR A 148 -1.83 10.72 3.95
N PHE A 149 -0.92 11.67 3.82
CA PHE A 149 0.22 11.54 2.92
C PHE A 149 1.41 12.42 3.29
N VAL A 150 2.59 12.02 2.87
CA VAL A 150 3.85 12.75 3.04
C VAL A 150 4.27 13.40 1.73
N ASP A 151 4.57 14.69 1.77
CA ASP A 151 5.21 15.42 0.66
C ASP A 151 6.71 15.13 0.63
N THR A 152 7.23 14.63 -0.50
CA THR A 152 8.64 14.23 -0.65
C THR A 152 9.62 15.36 -0.35
N ALA A 153 9.33 16.59 -0.80
CA ALA A 153 10.26 17.70 -0.70
C ALA A 153 10.30 18.30 0.72
N LYS A 154 9.15 18.31 1.40
CA LYS A 154 9.01 18.93 2.72
C LYS A 154 9.08 17.96 3.89
N GLN A 155 8.88 16.67 3.62
CA GLN A 155 8.74 15.62 4.65
C GLN A 155 7.68 15.99 5.71
N ASN A 156 6.62 16.67 5.25
CA ASN A 156 5.50 17.07 6.09
C ASN A 156 4.35 16.09 5.90
N LEU A 157 3.70 15.73 7.00
CA LEU A 157 2.47 14.96 6.98
C LEU A 157 1.27 15.87 6.73
N TYR A 158 0.47 15.50 5.73
CA TYR A 158 -0.78 16.15 5.38
C TYR A 158 -1.95 15.19 5.51
N ALA A 159 -3.13 15.73 5.80
CA ALA A 159 -4.41 15.07 5.64
C ALA A 159 -5.16 15.70 4.46
N PHE A 160 -5.70 14.89 3.57
CA PHE A 160 -6.63 15.32 2.54
C PHE A 160 -8.05 15.32 3.11
N LYS A 161 -8.64 16.50 3.24
CA LYS A 161 -9.98 16.70 3.80
C LYS A 161 -10.65 17.86 3.09
N ASP A 162 -11.95 17.77 2.85
CA ASP A 162 -12.74 18.87 2.26
C ASP A 162 -12.14 19.38 0.93
N ASN A 163 -11.63 18.46 0.11
CA ASN A 163 -10.92 18.72 -1.16
C ASN A 163 -9.67 19.62 -1.05
N THR A 164 -9.05 19.67 0.13
CA THR A 164 -7.81 20.40 0.35
C THR A 164 -6.80 19.58 1.14
N LYS A 165 -5.50 19.92 1.02
CA LYS A 165 -4.45 19.35 1.86
C LYS A 165 -4.25 20.21 3.10
N CYS A 166 -4.42 19.61 4.27
CA CYS A 166 -4.22 20.25 5.57
C CYS A 166 -2.96 19.69 6.22
N LEU A 167 -2.04 20.56 6.65
CA LEU A 167 -0.88 20.15 7.43
C LEU A 167 -1.34 19.54 8.76
N VAL A 168 -0.71 18.45 9.20
CA VAL A 168 -0.91 17.90 10.55
C VAL A 168 0.01 18.65 11.51
N PRO A 169 -0.51 19.63 12.29
CA PRO A 169 0.32 20.58 13.03
C PRO A 169 1.15 19.92 14.13
N GLU A 170 0.67 18.81 14.69
CA GLU A 170 1.31 18.10 15.80
C GLU A 170 2.66 17.48 15.43
N VAL A 171 2.92 17.26 14.13
CA VAL A 171 4.17 16.64 13.63
C VAL A 171 4.87 17.46 12.55
N LYS A 172 4.52 18.75 12.40
CA LYS A 172 5.03 19.61 11.31
C LYS A 172 6.54 19.85 11.33
N GLU A 173 7.22 19.56 12.44
CA GLU A 173 8.68 19.79 12.62
C GLU A 173 9.44 18.46 12.70
N ASN A 174 8.78 17.34 12.42
CA ASN A 174 9.32 16.00 12.66
C ASN A 174 9.92 15.32 11.43
N LEU A 175 9.84 15.92 10.23
CA LEU A 175 10.45 15.40 8.99
C LEU A 175 10.09 13.94 8.71
N ILE A 176 8.79 13.70 8.53
CA ILE A 176 8.20 12.38 8.39
C ILE A 176 8.64 11.72 7.08
N GLN A 177 9.14 10.48 7.17
CA GLN A 177 9.47 9.61 6.03
C GLN A 177 8.39 8.55 5.85
N HIS A 178 8.17 7.72 6.86
CA HIS A 178 7.12 6.71 6.86
C HIS A 178 6.18 6.90 8.02
N PHE A 179 4.91 6.52 7.86
CA PHE A 179 3.96 6.63 8.96
C PHE A 179 2.81 5.64 8.86
N VAL A 180 2.19 5.38 10.00
CA VAL A 180 0.99 4.57 10.11
C VAL A 180 0.15 5.06 11.29
N ILE A 181 -1.16 4.97 11.19
CA ILE A 181 -2.07 5.29 12.29
C ILE A 181 -2.77 4.00 12.74
N ASP A 182 -2.65 3.69 14.03
CA ASP A 182 -3.21 2.46 14.60
C ASP A 182 -4.71 2.58 14.94
N VAL A 183 -5.30 1.49 15.42
CA VAL A 183 -6.71 1.44 15.83
C VAL A 183 -7.08 2.42 16.97
N ASN A 184 -6.12 2.83 17.79
CA ASN A 184 -6.31 3.81 18.87
C ASN A 184 -6.16 5.26 18.39
N SER A 185 -5.91 5.46 17.09
CA SER A 185 -5.52 6.74 16.50
C SER A 185 -4.16 7.27 16.99
N ASP A 186 -3.28 6.39 17.44
CA ASP A 186 -1.89 6.73 17.72
C ASP A 186 -1.12 6.77 16.39
N LEU A 187 -0.37 7.85 16.18
CA LEU A 187 0.43 8.06 14.98
C LEU A 187 1.85 7.53 15.23
N TYR A 188 2.22 6.47 14.53
CA TYR A 188 3.58 5.97 14.48
C TYR A 188 4.26 6.54 13.25
N PHE A 189 5.48 7.06 13.40
CA PHE A 189 6.20 7.64 12.29
C PHE A 189 7.71 7.47 12.39
N VAL A 190 8.34 7.38 11.23
CA VAL A 190 9.78 7.29 11.05
C VAL A 190 10.29 8.64 10.55
N ASN A 191 11.40 9.08 11.11
CA ASN A 191 12.17 10.21 10.62
C ASN A 191 13.68 9.89 10.68
N PRO A 192 14.58 10.80 10.27
CA PRO A 192 16.02 10.54 10.29
C PRO A 192 16.61 10.18 11.67
N SER A 193 15.91 10.45 12.76
CA SER A 193 16.35 10.13 14.14
C SER A 193 15.81 8.81 14.67
N GLY A 194 14.86 8.16 13.97
CA GLY A 194 14.31 6.86 14.35
C GLY A 194 12.79 6.78 14.25
N LEU A 195 12.22 5.81 14.98
CA LEU A 195 10.80 5.54 15.06
C LEU A 195 10.19 6.17 16.32
N PHE A 196 9.03 6.81 16.15
CA PHE A 196 8.33 7.51 17.21
C PHE A 196 6.84 7.15 17.21
N VAL A 197 6.20 7.35 18.36
CA VAL A 197 4.74 7.31 18.51
C VAL A 197 4.24 8.62 19.12
N LEU A 198 3.29 9.27 18.44
CA LEU A 198 2.50 10.35 18.99
C LEU A 198 1.13 9.77 19.38
N LYS A 199 0.93 9.58 20.69
CA LYS A 199 -0.35 9.11 21.21
C LYS A 199 -1.44 10.14 20.97
N LYS A 200 -2.66 9.70 20.66
CA LYS A 200 -3.80 10.60 20.44
C LYS A 200 -3.96 11.58 21.61
N GLY A 201 -4.03 12.88 21.31
CA GLY A 201 -4.18 13.94 22.30
C GLY A 201 -2.89 14.32 23.05
N SER A 202 -1.78 13.63 22.81
CA SER A 202 -0.47 14.05 23.30
C SER A 202 0.10 15.18 22.43
N LYS A 203 1.01 15.97 23.01
CA LYS A 203 1.69 17.08 22.30
C LYS A 203 3.09 16.74 21.82
N SER A 204 3.64 15.63 22.31
CA SER A 204 5.04 15.28 22.09
C SER A 204 5.13 13.80 21.73
N PRO A 205 5.84 13.47 20.65
CA PRO A 205 6.10 12.09 20.30
C PRO A 205 7.05 11.44 21.30
N VAL A 206 6.85 10.15 21.55
CA VAL A 206 7.72 9.31 22.38
C VAL A 206 8.51 8.39 21.47
N PHE A 207 9.78 8.20 21.78
CA PHE A 207 10.66 7.31 21.04
C PHE A 207 10.25 5.83 21.19
N VAL A 208 10.40 5.05 20.12
CA VAL A 208 10.26 3.59 20.12
C VAL A 208 11.66 2.98 20.01
N TYR A 209 12.03 2.16 21.00
CA TYR A 209 13.34 1.52 21.10
C TYR A 209 13.55 0.44 20.02
N GLY A 210 14.80 0.22 19.61
CA GLY A 210 15.19 -0.65 18.48
C GLY A 210 15.48 0.14 17.20
N ASN A 211 16.02 1.35 17.32
CA ASN A 211 16.14 2.34 16.24
C ASN A 211 17.37 2.20 15.33
N ASP A 212 18.21 1.19 15.56
CA ASP A 212 19.28 0.80 14.63
C ASP A 212 18.72 0.16 13.35
N ILE A 213 17.42 -0.14 13.34
CA ILE A 213 16.69 -0.68 12.20
C ILE A 213 16.29 0.45 11.24
N SER A 214 16.78 0.38 10.00
CA SER A 214 16.38 1.28 8.92
C SER A 214 15.01 0.85 8.35
N ILE A 215 13.94 1.42 8.91
CA ILE A 215 12.57 1.19 8.47
C ILE A 215 12.35 1.81 7.08
N ARG A 216 11.71 1.04 6.19
CA ARG A 216 11.44 1.39 4.77
C ARG A 216 9.96 1.47 4.41
N GLY A 217 9.09 1.06 5.34
CA GLY A 217 7.66 1.13 5.16
C GLY A 217 6.92 0.80 6.45
N ALA A 218 5.68 1.28 6.55
CA ALA A 218 4.82 1.06 7.69
C ALA A 218 3.38 0.81 7.20
N THR A 219 2.66 -0.06 7.91
CA THR A 219 1.25 -0.36 7.63
C THR A 219 0.58 -0.94 8.87
N THR A 220 -0.72 -1.22 8.81
CA THR A 220 -1.39 -2.03 9.82
C THR A 220 -1.82 -3.38 9.29
N ASP A 221 -1.95 -4.33 10.21
CA ASP A 221 -2.69 -5.55 9.97
C ASP A 221 -4.21 -5.29 9.91
N ALA A 222 -5.00 -6.33 9.62
CA ALA A 222 -6.45 -6.23 9.53
C ALA A 222 -7.14 -5.83 10.86
N PHE A 223 -6.41 -5.84 11.98
CA PHE A 223 -6.88 -5.44 13.31
C PHE A 223 -6.41 -4.04 13.71
N GLY A 224 -5.66 -3.35 12.84
CA GLY A 224 -5.12 -2.02 13.11
C GLY A 224 -3.87 -2.03 14.00
N THR A 225 -3.17 -3.16 14.09
CA THR A 225 -1.87 -3.28 14.77
C THR A 225 -0.77 -2.79 13.83
N PRO A 226 0.13 -1.89 14.26
CA PRO A 226 1.23 -1.41 13.43
C PRO A 226 2.26 -2.50 13.11
N PHE A 227 2.71 -2.51 11.86
CA PHE A 227 3.82 -3.30 11.36
C PHE A 227 4.75 -2.43 10.51
N PHE A 228 6.02 -2.81 10.52
CA PHE A 228 7.09 -2.09 9.86
C PHE A 228 7.95 -3.08 9.07
N VAL A 229 8.41 -2.67 7.90
CA VAL A 229 9.36 -3.44 7.10
C VAL A 229 10.70 -2.72 7.06
N ALA A 230 11.77 -3.48 7.24
CA ALA A 230 13.14 -3.03 7.10
C ALA A 230 13.90 -3.94 6.15
N HIS A 231 15.19 -3.66 5.97
CA HIS A 231 16.05 -4.48 5.12
C HIS A 231 16.21 -5.94 5.58
N ASP A 232 16.07 -6.20 6.88
CA ASP A 232 16.39 -7.48 7.53
C ASP A 232 15.18 -8.17 8.18
N GLY A 233 14.06 -7.47 8.29
CA GLY A 233 12.90 -8.02 8.98
C GLY A 233 11.60 -7.25 8.79
N ILE A 234 10.54 -7.94 9.17
CA ILE A 234 9.23 -7.36 9.46
C ILE A 234 9.08 -7.33 10.98
N TYR A 235 8.68 -6.17 11.50
CA TYR A 235 8.60 -5.89 12.92
C TYR A 235 7.19 -5.45 13.30
N SER A 236 6.79 -5.71 14.54
CA SER A 236 5.65 -5.06 15.19
C SER A 236 6.14 -4.32 16.43
N ILE A 237 5.23 -3.69 17.17
CA ILE A 237 5.56 -2.93 18.39
C ILE A 237 4.95 -3.61 19.61
N ASP A 238 5.79 -3.89 20.60
CA ASP A 238 5.31 -4.09 21.96
C ASP A 238 4.94 -2.72 22.56
N LYS A 239 3.63 -2.47 22.67
CA LYS A 239 3.09 -1.20 23.17
C LYS A 239 3.38 -0.96 24.65
N GLN A 240 3.70 -1.98 25.45
CA GLN A 240 4.02 -1.81 26.87
C GLN A 240 5.46 -1.33 27.05
N SER A 241 6.41 -1.99 26.38
CA SER A 241 7.83 -1.67 26.48
C SER A 241 8.29 -0.60 25.48
N HIS A 242 7.43 -0.21 24.53
CA HIS A 242 7.77 0.70 23.43
C HIS A 242 8.97 0.19 22.62
N GLN A 243 9.01 -1.12 22.33
CA GLN A 243 10.09 -1.76 21.59
C GLN A 243 9.59 -2.38 20.27
N LEU A 244 10.44 -2.34 19.25
CA LEU A 244 10.25 -3.16 18.04
C LEU A 244 10.51 -4.64 18.36
N VAL A 245 9.60 -5.49 17.89
CA VAL A 245 9.68 -6.94 18.02
C VAL A 245 9.76 -7.53 16.62
N LEU A 246 10.83 -8.28 16.33
CA LEU A 246 10.99 -9.00 15.07
C LEU A 246 9.93 -10.12 14.96
N ILE A 247 9.17 -10.09 13.88
CA ILE A 247 8.11 -11.06 13.59
C ILE A 247 8.58 -12.07 12.55
N LEU A 248 9.30 -11.59 11.53
CA LEU A 248 9.78 -12.39 10.42
C LEU A 248 11.10 -11.81 9.90
N THR A 249 12.10 -12.65 9.70
CA THR A 249 13.32 -12.28 8.96
C THR A 249 13.03 -12.24 7.46
N VAL A 250 13.41 -11.16 6.79
CA VAL A 250 13.31 -11.02 5.32
C VAL A 250 14.65 -10.60 4.75
N ASN A 251 14.91 -10.93 3.49
CA ASN A 251 16.14 -10.48 2.83
C ASN A 251 15.85 -9.29 1.93
N ASN A 252 16.27 -8.10 2.36
CA ASN A 252 16.10 -6.83 1.67
C ASN A 252 14.62 -6.44 1.48
N GLY A 253 13.89 -6.29 2.58
CA GLY A 253 12.49 -5.86 2.57
C GLY A 253 12.28 -4.45 2.03
N TYR A 254 11.18 -4.22 1.29
CA TYR A 254 10.83 -2.89 0.75
C TYR A 254 9.42 -2.40 1.13
N GLY A 255 8.50 -3.31 1.38
CA GLY A 255 7.08 -3.02 1.49
C GLY A 255 6.36 -4.20 2.13
N ILE A 256 5.25 -3.87 2.77
CA ILE A 256 4.47 -4.79 3.58
C ILE A 256 3.01 -4.38 3.56
N ALA A 257 2.13 -5.37 3.58
CA ALA A 257 0.74 -5.23 3.97
C ALA A 257 0.15 -6.59 4.31
N PHE A 258 -1.17 -6.63 4.45
CA PHE A 258 -1.91 -7.79 4.86
C PHE A 258 -3.03 -8.08 3.86
N ASP A 259 -3.31 -9.34 3.61
CA ASP A 259 -4.51 -9.69 2.87
C ASP A 259 -5.75 -9.67 3.78
N ARG A 260 -6.92 -9.99 3.21
CA ARG A 260 -8.20 -10.07 3.95
C ARG A 260 -8.19 -11.09 5.11
N SER A 261 -7.31 -12.08 5.04
CA SER A 261 -7.20 -13.19 6.01
C SER A 261 -6.11 -12.88 7.04
N ASN A 262 -5.57 -11.66 7.02
CA ASN A 262 -4.45 -11.23 7.83
C ASN A 262 -3.14 -11.98 7.55
N ASN A 263 -2.99 -12.53 6.34
CA ASN A 263 -1.72 -13.08 5.85
C ASN A 263 -0.77 -11.92 5.54
N ILE A 264 0.50 -12.05 5.92
CA ILE A 264 1.52 -11.06 5.59
C ILE A 264 1.84 -11.16 4.10
N VAL A 265 1.71 -10.05 3.39
CA VAL A 265 2.16 -9.86 2.00
C VAL A 265 3.32 -8.88 2.04
N TYR A 266 4.49 -9.28 1.56
CA TYR A 266 5.69 -8.44 1.64
C TYR A 266 6.52 -8.50 0.37
N SER A 267 7.38 -7.50 0.20
CA SER A 267 8.35 -7.45 -0.88
C SER A 267 9.77 -7.70 -0.47
N GLU A 268 10.49 -8.35 -1.37
CA GLU A 268 11.94 -8.22 -1.51
C GLU A 268 12.26 -7.46 -2.80
N GLU A 269 13.52 -7.37 -3.21
CA GLU A 269 13.92 -6.59 -4.40
C GLU A 269 13.09 -6.95 -5.66
N ARG A 270 12.79 -8.25 -5.87
CA ARG A 270 12.23 -8.78 -7.12
C ARG A 270 11.01 -9.69 -6.96
N SER A 271 10.43 -9.80 -5.77
CA SER A 271 9.34 -10.74 -5.50
C SER A 271 8.34 -10.21 -4.48
N VAL A 272 7.04 -10.36 -4.80
CA VAL A 272 5.98 -10.30 -3.80
C VAL A 272 5.82 -11.69 -3.22
N ASN A 273 5.91 -11.81 -1.90
CA ASN A 273 5.72 -13.04 -1.15
C ASN A 273 4.47 -12.91 -0.28
N MET A 274 3.74 -14.01 -0.11
CA MET A 274 2.59 -14.09 0.81
C MET A 274 2.81 -15.26 1.76
N LEU A 275 2.76 -14.98 3.05
CA LEU A 275 2.89 -15.99 4.10
C LEU A 275 1.52 -16.48 4.52
N ILE A 276 1.25 -17.75 4.22
CA ILE A 276 0.05 -18.46 4.65
C ILE A 276 0.41 -19.23 5.92
N PRO A 277 -0.18 -18.92 7.08
CA PRO A 277 0.01 -19.71 8.29
C PRO A 277 -0.46 -21.16 8.06
N TYR A 278 0.36 -22.13 8.47
CA TYR A 278 0.04 -23.56 8.44
C TYR A 278 -1.00 -23.94 9.49
#